data_AF-A0A848M961-F1
#
_entry.id   AF-A0A848M961-F1
#
_cell.length_a   1.000
_cell.length_b   1.000
_cell.length_c   1.000
_cell.angle_alpha   90.00
_cell.angle_beta   90.00
_cell.angle_gamma   90.00
#
_symmetry.space_group_name_H-M   'P 1'
#
loop_
_entity.id
_entity.type
_entity.pdbx_description
1 polymer ?
#
loop_
_entity_poly.entity_id
_entity_poly.type
_entity_poly.pdbx_seq_one_letter_code
_entity_poly.pdbx_strand_id
1 'polypeptide(L)'
;MTNVIAEKQFIFEEPQPFRSCHASTVAVLANNNVLAAWFGGTYEKAKDVAIWMSVRTDGEWSIPQKAADEEGIAHWNPVLHVHDDEISLYYKVGHEIVDWYTRVIRSTDGGRTWTEPADLVPGDIGGRGPVRNKPITLADGAILAPSSIERRDPLLPGKEIWEAFVDISQDGGRTWKKSSSVPMDLESYVGADHWIAKGLIQPTLWTTGLNSVHMLLRSTEGSIFRSDSEDGGQSWSKAYPTGLPNNNCGIDAVQLEDGTLALVFNPVQGFATDSPRTPLVLQFSRDNGESWGDEIVLENEPGEYSYPAIVAKGRDMYITYTWKRTRIAFWKITQRSSN
;
A
#
# COMPACT_ATOMS: atom_id res chain seq x y z
N MET A 1 20.51 13.21 12.91
CA MET A 1 20.43 11.76 13.17
C MET A 1 19.29 11.52 14.13
N THR A 2 18.16 11.04 13.62
CA THR A 2 17.02 10.63 14.43
C THR A 2 17.46 9.49 15.35
N ASN A 3 17.42 9.71 16.65
CA ASN A 3 17.79 8.69 17.63
C ASN A 3 16.62 7.69 17.72
N VAL A 4 16.72 6.55 17.06
CA VAL A 4 15.65 5.54 16.99
C VAL A 4 16.07 4.23 17.65
N ILE A 5 15.09 3.46 18.09
CA ILE A 5 15.26 2.03 18.40
C ILE A 5 14.61 1.27 17.27
N ALA A 6 15.33 0.35 16.64
CA ALA A 6 14.83 -0.40 15.50
C ALA A 6 15.01 -1.91 15.72
N GLU A 7 13.94 -2.66 15.49
CA GLU A 7 13.90 -4.12 15.57
C GLU A 7 13.41 -4.66 14.22
N LYS A 8 14.15 -5.63 13.66
CA LYS A 8 13.78 -6.32 12.43
C LYS A 8 13.46 -7.78 12.73
N GLN A 9 12.39 -8.29 12.11
CA GLN A 9 12.01 -9.71 12.14
C GLN A 9 11.62 -10.17 10.74
N PHE A 10 11.70 -11.48 10.49
CA PHE A 10 10.88 -12.10 9.45
C PHE A 10 9.58 -12.60 10.08
N ILE A 11 8.46 -12.42 9.39
CA ILE A 11 7.13 -12.79 9.93
C ILE A 11 6.98 -14.31 10.05
N PHE A 12 7.71 -15.06 9.22
CA PHE A 12 7.73 -16.51 9.23
C PHE A 12 9.09 -17.03 8.75
N GLU A 13 9.38 -18.27 9.10
CA GLU A 13 10.57 -19.01 8.67
C GLU A 13 10.19 -20.24 7.85
N GLU A 14 11.17 -20.94 7.28
CA GLU A 14 10.91 -22.22 6.62
C GLU A 14 10.61 -23.34 7.63
N PRO A 15 9.74 -24.31 7.30
CA PRO A 15 8.97 -24.42 6.06
C PRO A 15 7.73 -23.52 6.07
N GLN A 16 7.50 -22.81 4.96
CA GLN A 16 6.33 -21.97 4.76
C GLN A 16 5.38 -22.61 3.72
N PRO A 17 4.07 -22.34 3.76
CA PRO A 17 3.09 -23.05 2.94
C PRO A 17 3.04 -22.61 1.46
N PHE A 18 3.86 -21.64 1.06
CA PHE A 18 3.91 -21.08 -0.29
C PHE A 18 5.36 -20.94 -0.78
N ARG A 19 5.56 -21.02 -2.10
CA ARG A 19 6.89 -20.86 -2.71
C ARG A 19 7.27 -19.38 -2.88
N SER A 20 6.27 -18.53 -3.15
CA SER A 20 6.45 -17.09 -3.29
C SER A 20 5.39 -16.33 -2.52
N CYS A 21 5.76 -15.15 -2.00
CA CYS A 21 4.87 -14.22 -1.32
C CYS A 21 5.18 -12.78 -1.73
N HIS A 22 4.16 -11.91 -1.68
CA HIS A 22 4.32 -10.53 -2.11
C HIS A 22 3.21 -9.59 -1.58
N ALA A 23 3.44 -8.28 -1.76
CA ALA A 23 2.50 -7.19 -1.45
C ALA A 23 1.93 -7.26 -0.03
N SER A 24 2.80 -7.10 0.96
CA SER A 24 2.35 -7.09 2.35
C SER A 24 1.60 -5.82 2.73
N THR A 25 0.78 -5.96 3.77
CA THR A 25 0.09 -4.89 4.49
C THR A 25 0.23 -5.14 5.99
N VAL A 26 0.09 -4.08 6.80
CA VAL A 26 0.26 -4.14 8.25
C VAL A 26 -0.79 -3.26 8.94
N ALA A 27 -1.29 -3.72 10.09
CA ALA A 27 -2.16 -2.97 10.96
C ALA A 27 -1.80 -3.22 12.44
N VAL A 28 -2.05 -2.23 13.29
CA VAL A 28 -1.79 -2.32 14.74
C VAL A 28 -3.10 -2.19 15.47
N LEU A 29 -3.43 -3.16 16.33
CA LEU A 29 -4.67 -3.19 17.08
C LEU A 29 -4.59 -2.35 18.36
N ALA A 30 -5.75 -2.08 18.96
CA ALA A 30 -5.86 -1.38 20.24
C ALA A 30 -5.00 -2.02 21.35
N ASN A 31 -4.97 -3.35 21.42
CA ASN A 31 -4.17 -4.13 22.38
C ASN A 31 -2.66 -4.22 22.04
N ASN A 32 -2.18 -3.51 21.02
CA ASN A 32 -0.80 -3.51 20.50
C ASN A 32 -0.37 -4.80 19.77
N ASN A 33 -1.29 -5.73 19.52
CA ASN A 33 -1.02 -6.79 18.56
C ASN A 33 -0.85 -6.19 17.16
N VAL A 34 0.00 -6.80 16.36
CA VAL A 34 0.25 -6.38 14.97
C VAL A 34 -0.30 -7.46 14.05
N LEU A 35 -1.11 -7.08 13.07
CA LEU A 35 -1.51 -7.96 11.99
C LEU A 35 -0.69 -7.65 10.76
N ALA A 36 -0.27 -8.69 10.06
CA ALA A 36 0.27 -8.57 8.72
C ALA A 36 -0.45 -9.55 7.80
N ALA A 37 -0.69 -9.12 6.56
CA ALA A 37 -1.22 -9.98 5.51
C ALA A 37 -0.45 -9.77 4.20
N TRP A 38 -0.43 -10.79 3.35
CA TRP A 38 0.24 -10.80 2.05
C TRP A 38 -0.43 -11.84 1.15
N PHE A 39 -0.24 -11.75 -0.16
CA PHE A 39 -0.63 -12.86 -1.03
C PHE A 39 0.53 -13.85 -1.20
N GLY A 40 0.23 -15.14 -1.32
CA GLY A 40 1.24 -16.19 -1.45
C GLY A 40 0.70 -17.46 -2.08
N GLY A 41 1.54 -18.09 -2.90
CA GLY A 41 1.24 -19.31 -3.66
C GLY A 41 2.46 -19.87 -4.36
N THR A 42 2.27 -20.63 -5.45
CA THR A 42 3.38 -21.20 -6.21
C THR A 42 4.19 -20.11 -6.94
N TYR A 43 3.50 -19.17 -7.59
CA TYR A 43 4.07 -17.98 -8.23
C TYR A 43 2.96 -16.92 -8.39
N GLU A 44 3.33 -15.68 -8.69
CA GLU A 44 2.38 -14.59 -8.96
C GLU A 44 1.44 -14.95 -10.13
N LYS A 45 0.12 -14.80 -9.97
CA LYS A 45 -0.96 -15.26 -10.89
C LYS A 45 -1.34 -16.73 -10.80
N ALA A 46 -0.63 -17.55 -10.02
CA ALA A 46 -0.99 -18.96 -9.91
C ALA A 46 -2.37 -19.14 -9.25
N LYS A 47 -3.06 -20.22 -9.63
CA LYS A 47 -4.43 -20.54 -9.18
C LYS A 47 -4.53 -20.86 -7.69
N ASP A 48 -3.40 -21.09 -7.04
CA ASP A 48 -3.26 -21.39 -5.61
C ASP A 48 -2.85 -20.15 -4.78
N VAL A 49 -2.80 -18.96 -5.40
CA VAL A 49 -2.48 -17.73 -4.68
C VAL A 49 -3.67 -17.35 -3.80
N ALA A 50 -3.43 -17.44 -2.50
CA ALA A 50 -4.36 -17.07 -1.44
C ALA A 50 -3.83 -15.84 -0.67
N ILE A 51 -4.69 -15.24 0.15
CA ILE A 51 -4.27 -14.26 1.16
C ILE A 51 -3.87 -15.00 2.43
N TRP A 52 -2.66 -14.76 2.88
CA TRP A 52 -2.09 -15.28 4.12
C TRP A 52 -1.96 -14.15 5.13
N MET A 53 -2.03 -14.49 6.41
CA MET A 53 -1.88 -13.55 7.51
C MET A 53 -1.14 -14.18 8.70
N SER A 54 -0.52 -13.32 9.51
CA SER A 54 0.03 -13.66 10.82
C SER A 54 -0.29 -12.55 11.82
N VAL A 55 -0.36 -12.91 13.09
CA VAL A 55 -0.57 -11.98 14.21
C VAL A 55 0.67 -11.98 15.09
N ARG A 56 1.22 -10.80 15.38
CA ARG A 56 2.27 -10.58 16.37
C ARG A 56 1.65 -10.30 17.72
N THR A 57 1.94 -11.14 18.71
CA THR A 57 1.53 -10.97 20.11
C THR A 57 2.78 -11.06 20.99
N ASP A 58 2.96 -10.10 21.90
CA ASP A 58 4.10 -10.08 22.85
C ASP A 58 5.49 -10.23 22.23
N GLY A 59 5.68 -9.78 20.98
CA GLY A 59 6.97 -9.89 20.28
C GLY A 59 7.04 -10.97 19.22
N GLU A 60 6.15 -11.96 19.29
CA GLU A 60 6.24 -13.20 18.54
C GLU A 60 5.15 -13.30 17.47
N TRP A 61 5.51 -13.77 16.28
CA TRP A 61 4.57 -13.97 15.17
C TRP A 61 3.94 -15.37 15.23
N SER A 62 2.62 -15.44 15.01
CA SER A 62 1.95 -16.71 14.75
C SER A 62 2.42 -17.31 13.42
N ILE A 63 2.32 -18.63 13.29
CA ILE A 63 2.48 -19.29 11.99
C ILE A 63 1.48 -18.69 10.97
N PRO A 64 1.86 -18.61 9.67
CA PRO A 64 0.96 -18.13 8.63
C PRO A 64 -0.35 -18.92 8.58
N GLN A 65 -1.47 -18.20 8.53
CA GLN A 65 -2.81 -18.75 8.36
C GLN A 65 -3.44 -18.16 7.09
N LYS A 66 -4.23 -18.97 6.40
CA LYS A 66 -4.95 -18.54 5.21
C LYS A 66 -6.18 -17.72 5.63
N ALA A 67 -6.24 -16.47 5.19
CA ALA A 67 -7.33 -15.53 5.50
C ALA A 67 -8.43 -15.55 4.43
N ALA A 68 -8.04 -15.69 3.16
CA ALA A 68 -8.97 -15.76 2.02
C ALA A 68 -8.38 -16.61 0.90
N ASP A 69 -9.23 -17.42 0.27
CA ASP A 69 -8.90 -18.30 -0.85
C ASP A 69 -10.16 -18.69 -1.60
N GLU A 70 -10.05 -18.89 -2.92
CA GLU A 70 -11.10 -19.43 -3.76
C GLU A 70 -10.46 -20.37 -4.77
N GLU A 71 -11.00 -21.59 -4.86
CA GLU A 71 -10.43 -22.63 -5.70
C GLU A 71 -10.31 -22.16 -7.15
N GLY A 72 -9.08 -22.13 -7.65
CA GLY A 72 -8.80 -21.83 -9.05
C GLY A 72 -8.63 -20.35 -9.38
N ILE A 73 -8.80 -19.42 -8.43
CA ILE A 73 -8.76 -17.97 -8.67
C ILE A 73 -7.73 -17.28 -7.77
N ALA A 74 -6.80 -16.56 -8.41
CA ALA A 74 -5.74 -15.85 -7.70
C ALA A 74 -6.27 -14.66 -6.88
N HIS A 75 -5.71 -14.48 -5.69
CA HIS A 75 -5.96 -13.38 -4.79
C HIS A 75 -4.77 -12.41 -4.71
N TRP A 76 -5.03 -11.12 -4.52
CA TRP A 76 -4.03 -10.07 -4.74
C TRP A 76 -4.12 -8.92 -3.75
N ASN A 77 -3.00 -8.21 -3.61
CA ASN A 77 -2.87 -6.90 -2.97
C ASN A 77 -3.76 -6.71 -1.73
N PRO A 78 -3.55 -7.53 -0.68
CA PRO A 78 -4.32 -7.38 0.54
C PRO A 78 -4.05 -6.01 1.19
N VAL A 79 -5.08 -5.40 1.75
CA VAL A 79 -4.99 -4.17 2.53
C VAL A 79 -5.76 -4.34 3.82
N LEU A 80 -5.05 -4.20 4.94
CA LEU A 80 -5.66 -4.13 6.27
C LEU A 80 -6.05 -2.70 6.60
N HIS A 81 -7.23 -2.53 7.19
CA HIS A 81 -7.67 -1.28 7.77
C HIS A 81 -8.36 -1.57 9.09
N VAL A 82 -8.00 -0.81 10.12
CA VAL A 82 -8.66 -0.86 11.43
C VAL A 82 -9.47 0.41 11.57
N HIS A 83 -10.76 0.25 11.84
CA HIS A 83 -11.67 1.35 12.11
C HIS A 83 -12.49 0.97 13.34
N ASP A 84 -12.39 1.79 14.39
CA ASP A 84 -12.85 1.45 15.74
C ASP A 84 -12.30 0.09 16.20
N ASP A 85 -13.16 -0.85 16.56
CA ASP A 85 -12.80 -2.21 16.99
C ASP A 85 -12.94 -3.26 15.86
N GLU A 86 -13.21 -2.83 14.63
CA GLU A 86 -13.36 -3.71 13.46
C GLU A 86 -12.12 -3.65 12.55
N ILE A 87 -11.70 -4.83 12.10
CA ILE A 87 -10.64 -5.00 11.11
C ILE A 87 -11.30 -5.36 9.79
N SER A 88 -11.02 -4.58 8.75
CA SER A 88 -11.35 -4.93 7.36
C SER A 88 -10.09 -5.42 6.64
N LEU A 89 -10.21 -6.53 5.92
CA LEU A 89 -9.21 -7.01 4.97
C LEU A 89 -9.79 -6.95 3.57
N TYR A 90 -9.30 -6.01 2.77
CA TYR A 90 -9.63 -5.86 1.36
C TYR A 90 -8.63 -6.65 0.53
N TYR A 91 -9.07 -7.29 -0.54
CA TYR A 91 -8.19 -8.00 -1.48
C TYR A 91 -8.82 -8.06 -2.86
N LYS A 92 -8.00 -8.20 -3.91
CA LYS A 92 -8.52 -8.37 -5.27
C LYS A 92 -8.60 -9.84 -5.63
N VAL A 93 -9.58 -10.17 -6.45
CA VAL A 93 -9.83 -11.53 -6.94
C VAL A 93 -9.96 -11.45 -8.46
N GLY A 94 -9.20 -12.29 -9.17
CA GLY A 94 -9.25 -12.31 -10.63
C GLY A 94 -8.06 -13.01 -11.28
N HIS A 95 -8.23 -13.40 -12.54
CA HIS A 95 -7.16 -14.01 -13.35
C HIS A 95 -6.22 -12.98 -13.94
N GLU A 96 -6.76 -11.83 -14.36
CA GLU A 96 -6.00 -10.72 -14.91
C GLU A 96 -6.29 -9.45 -14.13
N ILE A 97 -5.27 -8.59 -14.06
CA ILE A 97 -5.30 -7.33 -13.28
C ILE A 97 -6.39 -6.39 -13.80
N VAL A 98 -6.58 -6.32 -15.11
CA VAL A 98 -7.55 -5.41 -15.74
C VAL A 98 -9.02 -5.79 -15.45
N ASP A 99 -9.27 -7.05 -15.10
CA ASP A 99 -10.62 -7.62 -14.91
C ASP A 99 -10.89 -8.04 -13.45
N TRP A 100 -9.95 -7.81 -12.54
CA TRP A 100 -10.14 -8.17 -11.14
C TRP A 100 -11.24 -7.32 -10.48
N TYR A 101 -11.75 -7.80 -9.36
CA TYR A 101 -12.72 -7.10 -8.53
C TYR A 101 -12.31 -7.21 -7.07
N THR A 102 -12.90 -6.37 -6.23
CA THR A 102 -12.50 -6.25 -4.83
C THR A 102 -13.46 -6.97 -3.92
N ARG A 103 -12.92 -7.85 -3.08
CA ARG A 103 -13.64 -8.44 -1.95
C ARG A 103 -13.16 -7.87 -0.62
N VAL A 104 -14.03 -7.98 0.37
CA VAL A 104 -13.75 -7.60 1.75
C VAL A 104 -14.25 -8.68 2.70
N ILE A 105 -13.43 -8.99 3.70
CA ILE A 105 -13.81 -9.75 4.89
C ILE A 105 -13.55 -8.90 6.13
N ARG A 106 -14.31 -9.13 7.21
CA ARG A 106 -14.24 -8.33 8.44
C ARG A 106 -14.04 -9.21 9.66
N SER A 107 -13.37 -8.68 10.68
CA SER A 107 -13.12 -9.34 11.95
C SER A 107 -13.33 -8.37 13.12
N THR A 108 -13.97 -8.86 14.18
CA THR A 108 -14.19 -8.13 15.44
C THR A 108 -13.52 -8.82 16.64
N ASP A 109 -12.70 -9.84 16.40
CA ASP A 109 -12.07 -10.67 17.44
C ASP A 109 -10.54 -10.67 17.36
N GLY A 110 -9.97 -9.64 16.72
CA GLY A 110 -8.53 -9.46 16.54
C GLY A 110 -7.95 -10.22 15.36
N GLY A 111 -8.75 -10.54 14.34
CA GLY A 111 -8.33 -11.27 13.15
C GLY A 111 -8.30 -12.79 13.33
N ARG A 112 -9.00 -13.34 14.34
CA ARG A 112 -9.06 -14.78 14.58
C ARG A 112 -10.11 -15.44 13.70
N THR A 113 -11.26 -14.79 13.55
CA THR A 113 -12.32 -15.20 12.63
C THR A 113 -12.71 -14.05 11.72
N TRP A 114 -13.21 -14.41 10.54
CA TRP A 114 -13.59 -13.48 9.48
C TRP A 114 -15.00 -13.78 9.00
N THR A 115 -15.73 -12.74 8.58
CA THR A 115 -17.02 -12.89 7.90
C THR A 115 -16.85 -13.62 6.57
N GLU A 116 -17.96 -14.13 6.02
CA GLU A 116 -18.00 -14.53 4.62
C GLU A 116 -17.55 -13.38 3.70
N PRO A 117 -16.84 -13.66 2.60
CA PRO A 117 -16.45 -12.66 1.62
C PRO A 117 -17.65 -11.94 0.99
N ALA A 118 -17.56 -10.62 0.91
CA ALA A 118 -18.51 -9.80 0.16
C ALA A 118 -17.78 -8.97 -0.89
N ASP A 119 -18.44 -8.72 -2.02
CA ASP A 119 -17.97 -7.71 -2.98
C ASP A 119 -17.97 -6.35 -2.32
N LEU A 120 -16.90 -5.58 -2.51
CA LEU A 120 -16.80 -4.24 -1.93
C LEU A 120 -17.81 -3.27 -2.57
N VAL A 121 -17.93 -3.35 -3.90
CA VAL A 121 -18.89 -2.60 -4.71
C VAL A 121 -19.50 -3.58 -5.71
N PRO A 122 -20.82 -3.79 -5.73
CA PRO A 122 -21.46 -4.68 -6.68
C PRO A 122 -21.16 -4.29 -8.13
N GLY A 123 -20.71 -5.26 -8.93
CA GLY A 123 -20.34 -5.03 -10.34
C GLY A 123 -18.98 -4.34 -10.55
N ASP A 124 -18.12 -4.31 -9.53
CA ASP A 124 -16.72 -3.85 -9.66
C ASP A 124 -15.98 -4.63 -10.75
N ILE A 125 -15.26 -3.89 -11.61
CA ILE A 125 -14.29 -4.40 -12.59
C ILE A 125 -13.13 -3.41 -12.62
N GLY A 126 -11.90 -3.92 -12.56
CA GLY A 126 -10.67 -3.13 -12.53
C GLY A 126 -10.24 -2.73 -11.11
N GLY A 127 -11.09 -2.96 -10.11
CA GLY A 127 -10.79 -2.79 -8.69
C GLY A 127 -11.29 -1.46 -8.12
N ARG A 128 -12.08 -1.55 -7.04
CA ARG A 128 -12.51 -0.45 -6.17
C ARG A 128 -11.92 -0.56 -4.77
N GLY A 129 -12.02 0.48 -3.95
CA GLY A 129 -11.42 0.52 -2.62
C GLY A 129 -9.90 0.45 -2.64
N PRO A 130 -9.25 0.15 -1.50
CA PRO A 130 -7.84 0.39 -1.37
C PRO A 130 -7.01 -0.56 -2.24
N VAL A 131 -6.03 -0.01 -2.97
CA VAL A 131 -4.98 -0.76 -3.67
C VAL A 131 -3.75 0.13 -3.84
N ARG A 132 -2.57 -0.21 -3.32
CA ARG A 132 -2.24 -1.24 -2.31
C ARG A 132 -2.16 -0.65 -0.91
N ASN A 133 -2.21 0.67 -0.78
CA ASN A 133 -1.94 1.34 0.49
C ASN A 133 -3.20 1.45 1.35
N LYS A 134 -2.99 1.56 2.65
CA LYS A 134 -4.05 1.64 3.66
C LYS A 134 -4.95 2.87 3.45
N PRO A 135 -6.26 2.77 3.78
CA PRO A 135 -7.11 3.94 3.91
C PRO A 135 -6.65 4.88 5.02
N ILE A 136 -7.10 6.14 4.95
CA ILE A 136 -7.05 7.10 6.06
C ILE A 136 -8.47 7.47 6.50
N THR A 137 -8.63 7.89 7.74
CA THR A 137 -9.89 8.44 8.27
C THR A 137 -9.74 9.94 8.48
N LEU A 138 -10.67 10.74 7.94
CA LEU A 138 -10.72 12.18 8.12
C LEU A 138 -11.40 12.55 9.45
N ALA A 139 -11.29 13.82 9.85
CA ALA A 139 -11.83 14.32 11.12
C ALA A 139 -13.37 14.21 11.23
N ASP A 140 -14.08 14.19 10.10
CA ASP A 140 -15.53 13.99 10.02
C ASP A 140 -15.95 12.52 10.05
N GLY A 141 -14.99 11.58 10.11
CA GLY A 141 -15.23 10.14 10.09
C GLY A 141 -15.24 9.52 8.69
N ALA A 142 -15.09 10.32 7.62
CA ALA A 142 -14.99 9.78 6.27
C ALA A 142 -13.74 8.91 6.11
N ILE A 143 -13.89 7.74 5.49
CA ILE A 143 -12.77 6.84 5.17
C ILE A 143 -12.42 7.02 3.70
N LEU A 144 -11.16 7.34 3.44
CA LEU A 144 -10.60 7.50 2.10
C LEU A 144 -9.69 6.31 1.77
N ALA A 145 -10.11 5.50 0.82
CA ALA A 145 -9.37 4.36 0.31
C ALA A 145 -8.63 4.71 -0.99
N PRO A 146 -7.29 4.86 -0.96
CA PRO A 146 -6.52 5.16 -2.16
C PRO A 146 -6.58 4.02 -3.16
N SER A 147 -6.87 4.33 -4.43
CA SER A 147 -7.09 3.32 -5.45
C SER A 147 -6.53 3.72 -6.80
N SER A 148 -6.54 2.77 -7.72
CA SER A 148 -6.12 2.96 -9.09
C SER A 148 -6.57 1.81 -9.96
N ILE A 149 -6.80 2.09 -11.24
CA ILE A 149 -7.08 1.08 -12.26
C ILE A 149 -5.95 0.98 -13.28
N GLU A 150 -5.86 -0.18 -13.89
CA GLU A 150 -5.00 -0.46 -15.04
C GLU A 150 -5.93 -0.79 -16.21
N ARG A 151 -5.99 0.10 -17.21
CA ARG A 151 -6.84 -0.10 -18.39
C ARG A 151 -6.00 -0.20 -19.64
N ARG A 152 -6.50 -0.89 -20.65
CA ARG A 152 -5.85 -0.95 -21.96
C ARG A 152 -5.76 0.44 -22.59
N ASP A 153 -4.62 0.74 -23.19
CA ASP A 153 -4.42 1.96 -23.97
C ASP A 153 -5.15 1.82 -25.31
N PRO A 154 -6.14 2.67 -25.62
CA PRO A 154 -6.88 2.59 -26.88
C PRO A 154 -6.04 3.03 -28.09
N LEU A 155 -4.94 3.76 -27.87
CA LEU A 155 -4.06 4.29 -28.91
C LEU A 155 -2.83 3.40 -29.14
N LEU A 156 -2.41 2.64 -28.14
CA LEU A 156 -1.21 1.80 -28.19
C LEU A 156 -1.55 0.34 -27.85
N PRO A 157 -1.78 -0.52 -28.87
CA PRO A 157 -2.07 -1.94 -28.65
C PRO A 157 -1.02 -2.64 -27.79
N GLY A 158 -1.47 -3.36 -26.77
CA GLY A 158 -0.60 -4.07 -25.83
C GLY A 158 0.02 -3.20 -24.74
N LYS A 159 -0.35 -1.92 -24.66
CA LYS A 159 0.02 -1.02 -23.56
C LYS A 159 -1.17 -0.73 -22.66
N GLU A 160 -0.87 -0.23 -21.47
CA GLU A 160 -1.82 0.13 -20.43
C GLU A 160 -1.67 1.58 -20.00
N ILE A 161 -2.78 2.15 -19.53
CA ILE A 161 -2.84 3.44 -18.86
C ILE A 161 -3.22 3.20 -17.40
N TRP A 162 -2.42 3.77 -16.50
CA TRP A 162 -2.65 3.75 -15.07
C TRP A 162 -3.32 5.04 -14.60
N GLU A 163 -4.43 4.90 -13.89
CA GLU A 163 -5.25 6.02 -13.42
C GLU A 163 -5.57 5.87 -11.94
N ALA A 164 -5.13 6.84 -11.14
CA ALA A 164 -5.40 6.90 -9.71
C ALA A 164 -6.72 7.63 -9.39
N PHE A 165 -7.34 7.24 -8.29
CA PHE A 165 -8.53 7.87 -7.70
C PHE A 165 -8.63 7.48 -6.23
N VAL A 166 -9.64 8.00 -5.52
CA VAL A 166 -9.94 7.61 -4.15
C VAL A 166 -11.40 7.15 -4.05
N ASP A 167 -11.62 6.05 -3.33
CA ASP A 167 -12.95 5.64 -2.91
C ASP A 167 -13.24 6.20 -1.52
N ILE A 168 -14.42 6.82 -1.36
CA ILE A 168 -14.82 7.52 -0.14
C ILE A 168 -16.02 6.82 0.47
N SER A 169 -15.90 6.49 1.75
CA SER A 169 -16.98 5.91 2.56
C SER A 169 -17.37 6.90 3.66
N GLN A 170 -18.68 7.01 3.91
CA GLN A 170 -19.27 7.84 4.96
C GLN A 170 -19.97 7.01 6.06
N ASP A 171 -19.87 5.69 6.00
CA ASP A 171 -20.65 4.75 6.82
C ASP A 171 -19.79 3.61 7.40
N GLY A 172 -18.52 3.89 7.73
CA GLY A 172 -17.63 2.88 8.31
C GLY A 172 -17.18 1.78 7.32
N GLY A 173 -17.05 2.14 6.04
CA GLY A 173 -16.54 1.27 4.98
C GLY A 173 -17.60 0.31 4.44
N ARG A 174 -18.89 0.60 4.61
CA ARG A 174 -20.00 -0.25 4.17
C ARG A 174 -20.38 0.07 2.72
N THR A 175 -20.40 1.35 2.34
CA THR A 175 -20.63 1.79 0.97
C THR A 175 -19.56 2.79 0.52
N TRP A 176 -19.29 2.81 -0.79
CA TRP A 176 -18.16 3.54 -1.36
C TRP A 176 -18.56 4.35 -2.59
N LYS A 177 -18.18 5.63 -2.60
CA LYS A 177 -18.32 6.53 -3.74
C LYS A 177 -16.94 6.85 -4.31
N LYS A 178 -16.79 6.65 -5.62
CA LYS A 178 -15.57 7.00 -6.36
C LYS A 178 -15.42 8.52 -6.49
N SER A 179 -14.23 9.05 -6.20
CA SER A 179 -13.84 10.44 -6.48
C SER A 179 -13.69 10.68 -7.99
N SER A 180 -13.37 11.92 -8.39
CA SER A 180 -12.80 12.14 -9.72
C SER A 180 -11.47 11.39 -9.84
N SER A 181 -11.10 10.97 -11.06
CA SER A 181 -9.73 10.53 -11.34
C SER A 181 -8.75 11.68 -11.11
N VAL A 182 -7.53 11.35 -10.74
CA VAL A 182 -6.43 12.32 -10.61
C VAL A 182 -6.04 12.82 -12.00
N PRO A 183 -6.13 14.12 -12.30
CA PRO A 183 -5.73 14.62 -13.61
C PRO A 183 -4.23 14.47 -13.83
N MET A 184 -3.82 14.08 -15.04
CA MET A 184 -2.42 13.90 -15.41
C MET A 184 -2.17 14.42 -16.83
N ASP A 185 -0.91 14.74 -17.12
CA ASP A 185 -0.47 15.16 -18.46
C ASP A 185 -0.04 13.94 -19.29
N LEU A 186 -0.97 13.01 -19.53
CA LEU A 186 -0.68 11.67 -20.06
C LEU A 186 0.06 11.69 -21.42
N GLU A 187 -0.10 12.75 -22.21
CA GLU A 187 0.56 12.90 -23.50
C GLU A 187 2.07 13.17 -23.38
N SER A 188 2.53 13.74 -22.26
CA SER A 188 3.96 14.00 -22.02
C SER A 188 4.69 12.84 -21.36
N TYR A 189 3.95 11.80 -20.92
CA TYR A 189 4.52 10.65 -20.21
C TYR A 189 5.16 9.64 -21.16
N VAL A 190 6.39 9.25 -20.86
CA VAL A 190 7.23 8.36 -21.68
C VAL A 190 7.28 6.94 -21.15
N GLY A 191 6.60 6.64 -20.04
CA GLY A 191 6.60 5.31 -19.41
C GLY A 191 6.30 4.15 -20.37
N ALA A 192 5.40 4.35 -21.33
CA ALA A 192 5.03 3.34 -22.30
C ALA A 192 6.14 3.04 -23.33
N ASP A 193 7.12 3.93 -23.50
CA ASP A 193 8.31 3.70 -24.33
C ASP A 193 9.29 2.74 -23.63
N HIS A 194 9.26 2.72 -22.30
CA HIS A 194 10.14 1.91 -21.48
C HIS A 194 9.46 0.69 -20.86
N TRP A 195 8.14 0.63 -20.74
CA TRP A 195 7.41 -0.44 -20.07
C TRP A 195 6.07 -0.74 -20.75
N ILE A 196 5.30 -1.70 -20.22
CA ILE A 196 3.95 -2.03 -20.72
C ILE A 196 2.89 -0.99 -20.34
N ALA A 197 3.21 0.01 -19.51
CA ALA A 197 2.25 0.99 -19.02
C ALA A 197 2.80 2.41 -18.99
N LYS A 198 1.91 3.40 -18.99
CA LYS A 198 2.17 4.79 -18.61
C LYS A 198 1.13 5.32 -17.63
N GLY A 199 1.53 6.20 -16.72
CA GLY A 199 0.61 6.87 -15.80
C GLY A 199 0.99 6.72 -14.33
N LEU A 200 -0.02 6.90 -13.46
CA LEU A 200 0.13 7.02 -12.01
C LEU A 200 -0.77 6.00 -11.29
N ILE A 201 -0.24 5.36 -10.26
CA ILE A 201 -0.91 4.22 -9.62
C ILE A 201 -0.62 4.16 -8.11
N GLN A 202 -1.42 3.39 -7.36
CA GLN A 202 -1.17 3.02 -5.96
C GLN A 202 -0.84 4.21 -5.04
N PRO A 203 -1.75 5.21 -4.90
CA PRO A 203 -1.47 6.37 -4.08
C PRO A 203 -1.34 6.02 -2.59
N THR A 204 -0.57 6.80 -1.84
CA THR A 204 -0.60 6.84 -0.37
C THR A 204 -1.14 8.21 0.07
N LEU A 205 -1.94 8.26 1.13
CA LEU A 205 -2.64 9.46 1.56
C LEU A 205 -2.19 9.96 2.93
N TRP A 206 -2.31 11.27 3.15
CA TRP A 206 -2.35 11.90 4.47
C TRP A 206 -3.23 13.15 4.40
N THR A 207 -3.54 13.74 5.56
CA THR A 207 -4.39 14.93 5.66
C THR A 207 -3.68 16.06 6.38
N THR A 208 -4.03 17.30 6.03
CA THR A 208 -3.74 18.48 6.84
C THR A 208 -5.03 19.26 7.07
N GLY A 209 -5.31 19.58 8.35
CA GLY A 209 -6.57 20.22 8.69
C GLY A 209 -7.80 19.34 8.42
N LEU A 210 -8.94 19.96 8.11
CA LEU A 210 -10.23 19.25 8.00
C LEU A 210 -10.46 18.63 6.62
N ASN A 211 -10.15 19.36 5.54
CA ASN A 211 -10.53 18.97 4.18
C ASN A 211 -9.34 18.76 3.23
N SER A 212 -8.12 19.17 3.63
CA SER A 212 -6.98 19.06 2.72
C SER A 212 -6.42 17.66 2.77
N VAL A 213 -6.50 16.96 1.65
CA VAL A 213 -5.96 15.61 1.49
C VAL A 213 -4.85 15.65 0.47
N HIS A 214 -3.75 15.00 0.79
CA HIS A 214 -2.57 14.94 -0.06
C HIS A 214 -2.30 13.50 -0.45
N MET A 215 -1.71 13.29 -1.62
CA MET A 215 -1.26 11.99 -2.03
C MET A 215 0.13 12.01 -2.67
N LEU A 216 0.86 10.93 -2.45
CA LEU A 216 2.02 10.56 -3.27
C LEU A 216 1.64 9.36 -4.14
N LEU A 217 2.09 9.38 -5.39
CA LEU A 217 1.78 8.36 -6.39
C LEU A 217 3.05 7.70 -6.92
N ARG A 218 3.02 6.38 -7.04
CA ARG A 218 3.96 5.62 -7.87
C ARG A 218 3.71 5.98 -9.33
N SER A 219 4.78 6.11 -10.12
CA SER A 219 4.69 6.48 -11.52
C SER A 219 5.52 5.58 -12.43
N THR A 220 5.26 5.68 -13.73
CA THR A 220 6.12 5.14 -14.79
C THR A 220 7.22 6.11 -15.22
N GLU A 221 7.32 7.28 -14.60
CA GLU A 221 8.10 8.43 -15.08
C GLU A 221 9.38 8.69 -14.26
N GLY A 222 9.88 7.67 -13.55
CA GLY A 222 11.16 7.75 -12.84
C GLY A 222 11.15 8.60 -11.55
N SER A 223 10.00 9.12 -11.13
CA SER A 223 9.84 10.01 -9.96
C SER A 223 8.52 9.75 -9.24
N ILE A 224 8.44 10.08 -7.95
CA ILE A 224 7.17 10.08 -7.22
C ILE A 224 6.38 11.34 -7.64
N PHE A 225 5.09 11.18 -7.89
CA PHE A 225 4.19 12.29 -8.19
C PHE A 225 3.38 12.67 -6.96
N ARG A 226 2.91 13.91 -6.91
CA ARG A 226 2.00 14.42 -5.89
C ARG A 226 0.74 15.00 -6.53
N SER A 227 -0.37 14.87 -5.83
CA SER A 227 -1.62 15.57 -6.10
C SER A 227 -2.30 15.91 -4.78
N ASP A 228 -3.10 16.97 -4.78
CA ASP A 228 -3.69 17.56 -3.59
C ASP A 228 -5.18 17.82 -3.82
N SER A 229 -5.96 17.67 -2.77
CA SER A 229 -7.40 17.90 -2.73
C SER A 229 -7.71 18.87 -1.59
N GLU A 230 -8.64 19.81 -1.83
CA GLU A 230 -9.12 20.78 -0.84
C GLU A 230 -10.59 20.49 -0.42
N ASP A 231 -11.18 19.42 -0.93
CA ASP A 231 -12.60 19.08 -0.79
C ASP A 231 -12.82 17.68 -0.18
N GLY A 232 -11.89 17.22 0.66
CA GLY A 232 -11.99 15.93 1.33
C GLY A 232 -11.76 14.73 0.40
N GLY A 233 -10.95 14.91 -0.65
CA GLY A 233 -10.58 13.86 -1.60
C GLY A 233 -11.58 13.65 -2.75
N GLN A 234 -12.58 14.53 -2.91
CA GLN A 234 -13.61 14.39 -3.96
C GLN A 234 -13.05 14.75 -5.33
N SER A 235 -12.22 15.80 -5.40
CA SER A 235 -11.48 16.21 -6.59
C SER A 235 -10.02 16.48 -6.29
N TRP A 236 -9.20 16.45 -7.34
CA TRP A 236 -7.75 16.42 -7.25
C TRP A 236 -7.12 17.45 -8.19
N SER A 237 -6.08 18.13 -7.71
CA SER A 237 -5.20 18.93 -8.56
C SER A 237 -4.51 18.05 -9.61
N LYS A 238 -4.09 18.64 -10.73
CA LYS A 238 -3.28 17.90 -11.71
C LYS A 238 -2.00 17.42 -11.02
N ALA A 239 -1.69 16.13 -11.15
CA ALA A 239 -0.52 15.54 -10.55
C ALA A 239 0.78 16.16 -11.13
N TYR A 240 1.75 16.37 -10.25
CA TYR A 240 3.05 16.98 -10.58
C TYR A 240 4.20 16.15 -9.98
N PRO A 241 5.37 16.09 -10.64
CA PRO A 241 6.51 15.35 -10.12
C PRO A 241 7.07 16.02 -8.87
N THR A 242 7.54 15.21 -7.92
CA THR A 242 8.29 15.65 -6.74
C THR A 242 9.79 15.54 -6.99
N GLY A 243 10.61 15.99 -6.03
CA GLY A 243 12.06 15.75 -6.05
C GLY A 243 12.48 14.32 -5.70
N LEU A 244 11.53 13.44 -5.35
CA LEU A 244 11.83 12.06 -4.95
C LEU A 244 11.92 11.13 -6.17
N PRO A 245 13.02 10.40 -6.36
CA PRO A 245 13.13 9.42 -7.43
C PRO A 245 12.24 8.20 -7.16
N ASN A 246 11.76 7.56 -8.22
CA ASN A 246 11.03 6.30 -8.12
C ASN A 246 11.21 5.46 -9.38
N ASN A 247 11.72 4.24 -9.22
CA ASN A 247 11.92 3.31 -10.32
C ASN A 247 10.71 2.44 -10.62
N ASN A 248 9.51 3.01 -10.49
CA ASN A 248 8.25 2.28 -10.56
C ASN A 248 8.12 1.21 -9.45
N CYS A 249 8.71 1.47 -8.27
CA CYS A 249 8.53 0.67 -7.06
C CYS A 249 7.34 1.17 -6.24
N GLY A 250 6.70 0.24 -5.51
CA GLY A 250 5.66 0.59 -4.54
C GLY A 250 6.20 1.48 -3.42
N ILE A 251 5.35 2.40 -2.95
CA ILE A 251 5.63 3.34 -1.87
C ILE A 251 4.47 3.30 -0.86
N ASP A 252 4.72 3.67 0.39
CA ASP A 252 3.68 3.94 1.37
C ASP A 252 4.17 4.99 2.37
N ALA A 253 3.26 5.83 2.85
CA ALA A 253 3.54 6.89 3.80
C ALA A 253 2.59 6.84 4.99
N VAL A 254 3.03 7.35 6.14
CA VAL A 254 2.16 7.58 7.30
C VAL A 254 2.48 8.94 7.91
N GLN A 255 1.44 9.62 8.41
CA GLN A 255 1.60 10.81 9.23
C GLN A 255 1.66 10.39 10.71
N LEU A 256 2.67 10.88 11.41
CA LEU A 256 2.86 10.68 12.84
C LEU A 256 2.02 11.69 13.63
N GLU A 257 1.87 11.44 14.94
CA GLU A 257 1.04 12.27 15.83
C GLU A 257 1.51 13.74 15.91
N ASP A 258 2.80 14.00 15.67
CA ASP A 258 3.38 15.36 15.64
C ASP A 258 3.26 16.05 14.27
N GLY A 259 2.61 15.40 13.30
CA GLY A 259 2.45 15.88 11.93
C GLY A 259 3.59 15.53 10.97
N THR A 260 4.69 14.94 11.47
CA THR A 260 5.80 14.45 10.63
C THR A 260 5.29 13.35 9.70
N LEU A 261 5.66 13.40 8.42
CA LEU A 261 5.43 12.31 7.47
C LEU A 261 6.61 11.36 7.47
N ALA A 262 6.33 10.08 7.36
CA ALA A 262 7.32 9.02 7.21
C ALA A 262 7.01 8.21 5.95
N LEU A 263 7.94 8.16 4.99
CA LEU A 263 7.79 7.52 3.69
C LEU A 263 8.76 6.36 3.55
N VAL A 264 8.26 5.19 3.19
CA VAL A 264 9.08 4.03 2.83
C VAL A 264 9.04 3.83 1.32
N PHE A 265 10.21 3.85 0.69
CA PHE A 265 10.35 3.73 -0.77
C PHE A 265 11.76 3.31 -1.19
N ASN A 266 11.93 3.02 -2.48
CA ASN A 266 13.24 2.80 -3.11
C ASN A 266 13.70 4.10 -3.79
N PRO A 267 14.77 4.77 -3.31
CA PRO A 267 15.22 6.06 -3.83
C PRO A 267 16.09 5.89 -5.09
N VAL A 268 15.57 5.15 -6.07
CA VAL A 268 16.25 4.81 -7.31
C VAL A 268 15.55 5.53 -8.46
N GLN A 269 16.29 6.31 -9.23
CA GLN A 269 15.76 6.91 -10.45
C GLN A 269 15.89 5.93 -11.61
N GLY A 270 14.84 5.78 -12.41
CA GLY A 270 14.87 4.99 -13.63
C GLY A 270 13.52 4.40 -13.99
N PHE A 271 13.49 3.60 -15.05
CA PHE A 271 12.29 2.93 -15.52
C PHE A 271 12.22 1.49 -15.05
N ALA A 272 11.03 0.89 -15.13
CA ALA A 272 10.74 -0.43 -14.55
C ALA A 272 11.57 -1.59 -15.12
N THR A 273 12.10 -1.46 -16.34
CA THR A 273 12.82 -2.55 -17.05
C THR A 273 14.16 -2.90 -16.43
N ASP A 274 14.92 -1.89 -16.02
CA ASP A 274 16.36 -2.04 -15.79
C ASP A 274 16.82 -1.54 -14.42
N SER A 275 15.88 -1.08 -13.59
CA SER A 275 16.21 -0.41 -12.33
C SER A 275 16.14 -1.35 -11.13
N PRO A 276 17.14 -1.35 -10.23
CA PRO A 276 17.17 -2.23 -9.06
C PRO A 276 16.12 -1.84 -8.01
N ARG A 277 15.52 -2.83 -7.34
CA ARG A 277 14.62 -2.61 -6.19
C ARG A 277 15.38 -2.62 -4.86
N THR A 278 16.50 -1.90 -4.82
CA THR A 278 17.38 -1.73 -3.66
C THR A 278 18.17 -0.41 -3.83
N PRO A 279 18.44 0.37 -2.77
CA PRO A 279 18.05 0.14 -1.37
C PRO A 279 16.55 0.35 -1.12
N LEU A 280 16.08 -0.10 0.05
CA LEU A 280 14.78 0.28 0.61
C LEU A 280 15.05 1.17 1.83
N VAL A 281 14.46 2.36 1.85
CA VAL A 281 14.72 3.37 2.88
C VAL A 281 13.43 3.92 3.48
N LEU A 282 13.54 4.45 4.70
CA LEU A 282 12.56 5.28 5.37
C LEU A 282 13.10 6.72 5.42
N GLN A 283 12.33 7.69 4.94
CA GLN A 283 12.65 9.13 5.01
C GLN A 283 11.50 9.91 5.65
N PHE A 284 11.80 11.11 6.14
CA PHE A 284 10.87 11.94 6.88
C PHE A 284 10.69 13.33 6.26
N SER A 285 9.48 13.87 6.35
CA SER A 285 9.16 15.25 6.01
C SER A 285 8.46 15.95 7.17
N ARG A 286 8.83 17.21 7.43
CA ARG A 286 8.24 18.06 8.49
C ARG A 286 7.54 19.29 7.93
N ASP A 287 7.45 19.38 6.62
CA ASP A 287 6.92 20.50 5.85
C ASP A 287 5.86 20.03 4.86
N ASN A 288 5.03 19.08 5.29
CA ASN A 288 3.89 18.56 4.50
C ASN A 288 4.29 17.94 3.15
N GLY A 289 5.44 17.26 3.09
CA GLY A 289 5.90 16.54 1.92
C GLY A 289 6.67 17.38 0.90
N GLU A 290 6.98 18.64 1.21
CA GLU A 290 7.78 19.52 0.34
C GLU A 290 9.26 19.10 0.30
N SER A 291 9.84 18.75 1.45
CA SER A 291 11.21 18.25 1.55
C SER A 291 11.32 16.99 2.42
N TRP A 292 12.29 16.14 2.08
CA TRP A 292 12.49 14.81 2.68
C TRP A 292 13.94 14.62 3.13
N GLY A 293 14.14 14.04 4.32
CA GLY A 293 15.47 13.81 4.90
C GLY A 293 15.47 12.79 6.04
N ASP A 294 16.52 12.79 6.86
CA ASP A 294 16.70 11.88 8.01
C ASP A 294 16.57 10.38 7.66
N GLU A 295 17.27 9.96 6.62
CA GLU A 295 17.16 8.60 6.07
C GLU A 295 17.56 7.49 7.06
N ILE A 296 16.74 6.44 7.10
CA ILE A 296 17.04 5.15 7.72
C ILE A 296 17.01 4.08 6.63
N VAL A 297 18.14 3.42 6.42
CA VAL A 297 18.26 2.33 5.43
C VAL A 297 17.73 1.03 6.03
N LEU A 298 16.68 0.47 5.45
CA LEU A 298 16.07 -0.80 5.88
C LEU A 298 16.74 -2.00 5.22
N GLU A 299 17.11 -1.84 3.94
CA GLU A 299 17.81 -2.83 3.13
C GLU A 299 18.77 -2.14 2.17
N ASN A 300 19.98 -2.66 2.02
CA ASN A 300 21.01 -2.13 1.11
C ASN A 300 21.72 -3.21 0.28
N GLU A 301 21.43 -4.48 0.54
CA GLU A 301 22.11 -5.58 -0.14
C GLU A 301 21.55 -5.79 -1.57
N PRO A 302 22.24 -6.54 -2.44
CA PRO A 302 21.66 -6.96 -3.70
C PRO A 302 20.40 -7.83 -3.49
N GLY A 303 19.30 -7.44 -4.13
CA GLY A 303 18.05 -8.17 -4.05
C GLY A 303 16.84 -7.36 -4.50
N GLU A 304 15.68 -7.96 -4.33
CA GLU A 304 14.39 -7.31 -4.55
C GLU A 304 13.72 -7.00 -3.21
N TYR A 305 13.61 -5.72 -2.86
CA TYR A 305 12.87 -5.25 -1.68
C TYR A 305 11.78 -4.31 -2.15
N SER A 306 10.54 -4.76 -2.00
CA SER A 306 9.44 -4.18 -2.75
C SER A 306 8.13 -4.23 -1.99
N TYR A 307 7.19 -3.37 -2.40
CA TYR A 307 5.87 -3.26 -1.82
C TYR A 307 5.90 -3.04 -0.28
N PRO A 308 6.50 -1.93 0.20
CA PRO A 308 6.51 -1.60 1.62
C PRO A 308 5.16 -1.08 2.10
N ALA A 309 4.67 -1.51 3.25
CA ALA A 309 3.53 -0.91 3.96
C ALA A 309 4.01 -0.36 5.30
N ILE A 310 3.48 0.78 5.72
CA ILE A 310 3.83 1.44 6.98
C ILE A 310 2.58 1.89 7.73
N VAL A 311 2.51 1.67 9.04
CA VAL A 311 1.53 2.30 9.95
C VAL A 311 2.25 2.86 11.16
N ALA A 312 1.61 3.77 11.90
CA ALA A 312 2.14 4.35 13.12
C ALA A 312 1.12 4.25 14.26
N LYS A 313 1.61 4.11 15.49
CA LYS A 313 0.82 4.21 16.73
C LYS A 313 1.70 4.78 17.83
N GLY A 314 1.34 5.93 18.39
CA GLY A 314 2.23 6.65 19.30
C GLY A 314 3.54 7.02 18.60
N ARG A 315 4.66 6.63 19.20
CA ARG A 315 6.02 6.86 18.68
C ARG A 315 6.56 5.72 17.83
N ASP A 316 5.77 4.66 17.65
CA ASP A 316 6.18 3.44 16.98
C ASP A 316 5.69 3.46 15.53
N MET A 317 6.60 3.18 14.60
CA MET A 317 6.31 2.88 13.21
C MET A 317 6.48 1.39 12.97
N TYR A 318 5.56 0.82 12.21
CA TYR A 318 5.48 -0.60 11.90
C TYR A 318 5.52 -0.75 10.40
N ILE A 319 6.55 -1.40 9.89
CA ILE A 319 6.81 -1.50 8.44
C ILE A 319 6.84 -2.97 8.06
N THR A 320 6.18 -3.32 6.96
CA THR A 320 6.35 -4.63 6.31
C THR A 320 6.74 -4.46 4.86
N TYR A 321 7.44 -5.42 4.27
CA TYR A 321 7.72 -5.43 2.84
C TYR A 321 8.04 -6.83 2.34
N THR A 322 7.95 -7.00 1.02
CA THR A 322 8.40 -8.21 0.34
C THR A 322 9.92 -8.26 0.35
N TRP A 323 10.48 -9.33 0.90
CA TRP A 323 11.90 -9.62 0.89
C TRP A 323 12.19 -10.73 -0.12
N LYS A 324 12.83 -10.38 -1.24
CA LYS A 324 13.28 -11.28 -2.33
C LYS A 324 12.20 -12.24 -2.86
N ARG A 325 10.93 -11.88 -2.70
CA ARG A 325 9.72 -12.67 -3.02
C ARG A 325 9.60 -14.03 -2.31
N THR A 326 10.41 -14.26 -1.27
CA THR A 326 10.44 -15.51 -0.50
C THR A 326 10.02 -15.33 0.96
N ARG A 327 10.14 -14.11 1.51
CA ARG A 327 9.79 -13.77 2.90
C ARG A 327 9.04 -12.44 2.96
N ILE A 328 8.32 -12.23 4.05
CA ILE A 328 7.85 -10.89 4.46
C ILE A 328 8.71 -10.44 5.63
N ALA A 329 9.38 -9.30 5.48
CA ALA A 329 10.13 -8.65 6.54
C ALA A 329 9.23 -7.70 7.31
N PHE A 330 9.53 -7.52 8.60
CA PHE A 330 8.87 -6.61 9.51
C PHE A 330 9.90 -5.76 10.24
N TRP A 331 9.64 -4.46 10.37
CA TRP A 331 10.36 -3.58 11.26
C TRP A 331 9.41 -2.90 12.25
N LYS A 332 9.86 -2.80 13.50
CA LYS A 332 9.35 -1.86 14.48
C LYS A 332 10.41 -0.79 14.72
N ILE A 333 10.08 0.48 14.48
CA ILE A 333 10.99 1.61 14.68
C ILE A 333 10.33 2.60 15.65
N THR A 334 10.97 2.84 16.79
CA THR A 334 10.51 3.75 17.83
C THR A 334 11.32 5.05 17.81
N GLN A 335 10.66 6.20 17.70
CA GLN A 335 11.30 7.50 17.89
C GLN A 335 11.63 7.72 19.38
N ARG A 336 12.90 8.03 19.71
CA ARG A 336 13.26 8.44 21.07
C ARG A 336 12.88 9.89 21.30
N SER A 337 12.42 10.19 22.50
CA SER A 337 12.26 11.57 22.95
C SER A 337 13.63 12.26 22.93
N SER A 338 13.67 13.49 22.42
CA SER A 338 14.75 14.42 22.71
C SER A 338 14.74 14.67 24.22
N ASN A 339 15.80 14.30 24.93
CA ASN A 339 15.99 14.70 26.33
C ASN A 339 16.28 16.19 26.43
#